data_AF-A0A838YU59-F1
#
_entry.id   AF-A0A838YU59-F1
#
_cell.length_a   1.000
_cell.length_b   1.000
_cell.length_c   1.000
_cell.angle_alpha   90.00
_cell.angle_beta   90.00
_cell.angle_gamma   90.00
#
_symmetry.space_group_name_H-M   'P 1'
#
loop_
_entity.id
_entity.type
_entity.pdbx_description
1 polymer ?
#
loop_
_entity_poly.entity_id
_entity_poly.type
_entity_poly.pdbx_seq_one_letter_code
_entity_poly.pdbx_strand_id
1 'polypeptide(L)' 'MKNIAGKIIGFAIGMAGFLFLFKILILDKTSPADELAPGMVMIMAVISGVLFGFTGNLVQNYLRKSKA' A
#
# COMPACT_ATOMS: atom_id res chain seq x y z
N MET A 1 5.15 -5.11 -21.60
CA MET A 1 3.90 -5.51 -20.91
C MET A 1 3.95 -6.90 -20.24
N LYS A 2 5.07 -7.66 -20.29
CA LYS A 2 5.06 -9.10 -19.98
C LYS A 2 4.89 -9.50 -18.48
N ASN A 3 4.95 -8.56 -17.52
CA ASN A 3 4.84 -8.84 -16.08
C ASN A 3 3.84 -7.93 -15.33
N ILE A 4 3.00 -7.18 -16.03
CA ILE A 4 2.04 -6.26 -15.37
C ILE A 4 0.99 -7.04 -14.59
N ALA A 5 0.47 -8.14 -15.17
CA ALA A 5 -0.50 -9.01 -14.51
C ALA A 5 0.06 -9.62 -13.21
N GLY A 6 1.30 -10.13 -13.22
CA GLY A 6 1.94 -10.69 -12.02
C GLY A 6 2.13 -9.67 -10.90
N LYS A 7 2.48 -8.42 -11.25
CA LYS A 7 2.60 -7.33 -10.26
C LYS A 7 1.24 -6.97 -9.63
N ILE A 8 0.19 -6.90 -10.45
CA ILE A 8 -1.17 -6.59 -9.97
C ILE A 8 -1.70 -7.72 -9.08
N ILE A 9 -1.50 -8.98 -9.49
CA ILE A 9 -1.93 -10.15 -8.71
C ILE A 9 -1.16 -10.21 -7.37
N GLY A 10 0.16 -10.01 -7.39
CA GLY A 10 0.96 -9.97 -6.17
C GLY A 10 0.55 -8.84 -5.24
N PHE A 11 0.24 -7.65 -5.78
CA PHE A 11 -0.31 -6.54 -5.00
C PHE A 11 -1.67 -6.87 -4.40
N ALA A 12 -2.59 -7.44 -5.19
CA ALA A 12 -3.92 -7.79 -4.72
C ALA A 12 -3.89 -8.83 -3.60
N ILE A 13 -3.06 -9.87 -3.73
CA ILE A 13 -2.86 -10.90 -2.70
C ILE A 13 -2.25 -10.28 -1.44
N GLY A 14 -1.20 -9.46 -1.57
CA GLY A 14 -0.57 -8.78 -0.44
C GLY A 14 -1.52 -7.83 0.29
N MET A 15 -2.32 -7.06 -0.45
CA MET A 15 -3.32 -6.15 0.10
C MET A 15 -4.42 -6.91 0.83
N ALA A 16 -4.97 -7.98 0.23
CA ALA A 16 -6.00 -8.79 0.86
C ALA A 16 -5.48 -9.47 2.14
N GLY A 17 -4.26 -10.02 2.12
CA GLY A 17 -3.62 -10.62 3.29
C GLY A 17 -3.38 -9.60 4.41
N PHE A 18 -2.90 -8.41 4.06
CA PHE A 18 -2.71 -7.32 5.01
C PHE A 18 -4.04 -6.90 5.67
N LEU A 19 -5.09 -6.65 4.88
CA LEU A 19 -6.40 -6.25 5.41
C LEU A 19 -7.00 -7.33 6.33
N PHE A 20 -6.84 -8.60 5.96
CA PHE A 20 -7.29 -9.73 6.77
C PHE A 20 -6.57 -9.78 8.13
N LEU A 21 -5.23 -9.66 8.13
CA LEU A 21 -4.45 -9.61 9.38
C LEU A 21 -4.75 -8.36 10.21
N PHE A 22 -4.90 -7.20 9.57
CA PHE A 22 -5.27 -5.96 10.23
C PHE A 22 -6.62 -6.10 10.95
N LYS A 23 -7.58 -6.76 10.32
CA LYS A 23 -8.88 -7.06 10.95
C LYS A 23 -8.71 -7.91 12.21
N ILE A 24 -7.98 -9.03 12.13
CA ILE A 24 -7.88 -9.99 13.23
C ILE A 24 -7.02 -9.45 14.39
N LEU A 25 -5.93 -8.77 14.07
CA LEU A 25 -4.95 -8.35 15.08
C LEU A 25 -5.29 -7.01 15.72
N ILE A 26 -5.92 -6.09 14.97
CA ILE A 26 -6.21 -4.73 15.44
C ILE A 26 -7.70 -4.55 15.68
N LEU A 27 -8.53 -4.67 14.64
CA LEU A 27 -9.96 -4.33 14.74
C LEU A 27 -10.72 -5.25 15.71
N ASP A 28 -10.43 -6.56 15.75
CA ASP A 28 -11.06 -7.51 16.66
C ASP A 28 -10.78 -7.23 18.16
N LYS A 29 -9.71 -6.46 18.45
CA LYS A 29 -9.33 -6.03 19.80
C LYS A 29 -9.73 -4.58 20.10
N THR A 30 -10.27 -3.86 19.11
CA THR A 30 -10.66 -2.46 19.25
C THR A 30 -12.16 -2.38 19.45
N SER A 31 -12.62 -1.55 20.38
CA SER A 31 -14.05 -1.27 20.54
C SER A 31 -14.60 -0.67 19.23
N PRO A 32 -15.84 -1.00 18.83
CA PRO A 32 -16.47 -0.42 17.64
C PRO A 32 -16.47 1.11 17.61
N ALA A 33 -16.50 1.76 18.78
CA ALA A 33 -16.43 3.21 18.91
C ALA A 33 -15.03 3.79 18.56
N ASP A 34 -13.98 2.99 18.69
CA ASP A 34 -12.58 3.40 18.56
C ASP A 34 -11.94 2.92 17.24
N GLU A 35 -12.66 2.20 16.39
CA GLU A 35 -12.19 1.67 15.10
C GLU A 35 -11.76 2.77 14.11
N LEU A 36 -12.24 4.00 14.31
CA LEU A 36 -11.91 5.15 13.47
C LEU A 36 -10.41 5.45 13.45
N ALA A 37 -9.73 5.36 14.61
CA ALA A 37 -8.33 5.72 14.72
C ALA A 37 -7.41 4.71 13.97
N PRO A 38 -7.52 3.39 14.17
CA PRO A 38 -6.78 2.42 13.37
C PRO A 38 -7.12 2.50 11.87
N GLY A 39 -8.40 2.68 11.52
CA GLY A 39 -8.84 2.81 10.14
C GLY A 39 -8.19 4.00 9.43
N MET A 40 -8.13 5.15 10.10
CA MET A 40 -7.47 6.35 9.56
C MET A 40 -5.97 6.15 9.36
N VAL A 41 -5.28 5.47 10.28
CA VAL A 41 -3.84 5.15 10.13
C VAL A 41 -3.61 4.26 8.90
N MET A 42 -4.44 3.25 8.70
CA MET A 42 -4.37 2.38 7.53
C MET A 42 -4.56 3.16 6.22
N ILE A 43 -5.58 4.03 6.14
CA ILE A 43 -5.84 4.85 4.95
C ILE A 43 -4.64 5.77 4.66
N MET A 44 -4.11 6.44 5.68
CA MET A 44 -2.95 7.32 5.53
C MET A 44 -1.69 6.56 5.10
N ALA A 45 -1.51 5.32 5.57
CA ALA A 45 -0.41 4.47 5.15
C ALA A 45 -0.51 4.09 3.66
N VAL A 46 -1.71 3.75 3.17
CA VAL A 46 -1.94 3.44 1.75
C VAL A 46 -1.66 4.67 0.88
N ILE A 47 -2.20 5.84 1.24
CA ILE A 47 -1.97 7.08 0.50
C ILE A 47 -0.47 7.40 0.44
N SER A 48 0.22 7.33 1.59
CA SER A 48 1.65 7.58 1.66
C SER A 48 2.46 6.61 0.80
N GLY A 49 2.13 5.32 0.84
CA GLY A 49 2.77 4.30 0.00
C GLY A 49 2.60 4.57 -1.50
N VAL A 50 1.41 4.98 -1.94
CA VAL A 50 1.15 5.35 -3.34
C VAL A 50 1.96 6.58 -3.74
N LEU A 51 1.97 7.62 -2.90
CA LEU A 51 2.72 8.85 -3.16
C LEU A 51 4.22 8.59 -3.26
N PHE A 52 4.80 7.83 -2.32
CA PHE A 52 6.22 7.48 -2.37
C PHE A 52 6.55 6.57 -3.54
N GLY A 53 5.69 5.60 -3.87
CA GLY A 53 5.86 4.76 -5.05
C GLY A 53 5.85 5.57 -6.35
N PHE A 54 4.94 6.54 -6.47
CA PHE A 54 4.85 7.44 -7.61
C PHE A 54 6.09 8.36 -7.71
N THR A 55 6.46 9.03 -6.62
CA THR A 55 7.65 9.90 -6.58
C THR A 55 8.92 9.10 -6.86
N GLY A 56 9.06 7.91 -6.30
CA GLY A 56 10.19 7.01 -6.56
C GLY A 56 10.28 6.62 -8.03
N ASN A 57 9.15 6.36 -8.70
CA ASN A 57 9.11 6.11 -10.14
C ASN A 57 9.53 7.35 -10.95
N LEU A 58 9.07 8.55 -10.58
CA LEU A 58 9.50 9.80 -11.23
C LEU A 58 11.02 10.01 -11.10
N VAL A 59 11.56 9.85 -9.89
CA VAL A 59 13.00 9.98 -9.62
C VAL A 59 13.81 8.94 -10.38
N GLN A 60 13.38 7.67 -10.39
CA GLN A 60 14.06 6.62 -11.16
C GLN A 60 14.09 6.94 -12.67
N ASN A 61 12.99 7.44 -13.23
CA ASN A 61 12.93 7.78 -14.65
C ASN A 61 13.79 9.00 -14.99
N TYR A 62 13.84 10.00 -14.11
CA TYR A 62 14.71 11.17 -14.26
C TYR A 62 16.19 10.78 -14.23
N LEU A 63 16.61 10.00 -13.23
CA LEU A 63 17.99 9.52 -13.11
C LEU A 63 18.38 8.59 -14.27
N ARG A 64 17.46 7.76 -14.76
CA ARG A 64 17.71 6.90 -15.93
C ARG A 64 17.91 7.71 -17.21
N LYS A 65 17.18 8.82 -17.38
CA LYS A 65 17.37 9.76 -18.49
C LYS A 65 18.67 10.56 -18.36
N SER A 66 19.10 10.89 -17.16
CA SER A 66 20.35 11.63 -16.92
C SER A 66 21.62 10.79 -17.09
N LYS A 67 21.51 9.46 -17.10
CA LYS A 67 22.63 8.52 -17.32
C LYS A 67 22.74 8.02 -18.77
N ALA A 68 21.82 8.41 -19.66
CA ALA A 68 21.85 8.13 -21.09
C ALA A 68 22.31 9.37 -21.84
#